data_AF-A0AAU6FLT5-F1
#
_entry.id   AF-A0AAU6FLT5-F1
#
_cell.length_a   1.000
_cell.length_b   1.000
_cell.length_c   1.000
_cell.angle_alpha   90.00
_cell.angle_beta   90.00
_cell.angle_gamma   90.00
#
_symmetry.space_group_name_H-M   'P 1'
#
loop_
_entity.id
_entity.type
_entity.pdbx_description
1 polymer ?
#
loop_
_entity_poly.entity_id
_entity_poly.type
_entity_poly.pdbx_seq_one_letter_code
_entity_poly.pdbx_strand_id
1 'polypeptide(L)'
;MNTPLPLPPLVDGVALDLAPHRNNAGCLARSLIVAEGLDGFGRAFSTSGLDAAATALGLPAQWGEGEPDNVACEGQTVDVGALARVTAVRVAGVASGGTTAGVFRLHGDDGTVTPVRLRLADFLSRQPAEDSTLFAEADFLYDIGGRTQRKAQPRIWLATVRLSEPAPCTRLELPVNPDLHLFGIWLTPDGS
;
A
#
# COMPACT_ATOMS: atom_id res chain seq x y z
N MET A 1 15.80 -17.27 -14.06
CA MET A 1 14.57 -16.45 -13.95
C MET A 1 13.79 -17.04 -12.79
N ASN A 2 13.56 -16.29 -11.72
CA ASN A 2 12.64 -16.72 -10.67
C ASN A 2 11.23 -16.55 -11.23
N THR A 3 10.43 -17.62 -11.21
CA THR A 3 9.00 -17.51 -11.45
C THR A 3 8.42 -16.57 -10.39
N PRO A 4 7.66 -15.51 -10.77
CA PRO A 4 7.04 -14.64 -9.79
C PRO A 4 6.13 -15.47 -8.89
N LEU A 5 6.21 -15.24 -7.58
CA LEU A 5 5.30 -15.88 -6.62
C LEU A 5 3.87 -15.46 -6.95
N PRO A 6 2.89 -16.38 -6.87
CA PRO A 6 1.49 -16.00 -7.01
C PRO A 6 1.12 -14.99 -5.93
N LEU A 7 0.39 -13.93 -6.31
CA LEU A 7 -0.10 -12.95 -5.35
C LEU A 7 -1.04 -13.62 -4.34
N PRO A 8 -1.03 -13.19 -3.07
CA PRO A 8 -1.99 -13.67 -2.10
C PRO A 8 -3.43 -13.35 -2.56
N PRO A 9 -4.41 -14.25 -2.33
CA PRO A 9 -5.77 -14.05 -2.80
C PRO A 9 -6.45 -12.85 -2.12
N LEU A 10 -7.08 -12.00 -2.93
CA LEU A 10 -7.84 -10.81 -2.52
C LEU A 10 -9.37 -11.06 -2.52
N VAL A 11 -9.78 -12.33 -2.55
CA VAL A 11 -11.10 -12.83 -2.98
C VAL A 11 -12.33 -12.34 -2.21
N ASP A 12 -12.17 -11.73 -1.04
CA ASP A 12 -13.28 -11.31 -0.17
C ASP A 12 -13.28 -9.81 0.15
N GLY A 13 -12.59 -8.98 -0.65
CA GLY A 13 -12.43 -7.55 -0.39
C GLY A 13 -12.91 -6.66 -1.53
N VAL A 14 -13.62 -5.59 -1.20
CA VAL A 14 -13.90 -4.47 -2.12
C VAL A 14 -12.66 -3.58 -2.15
N ALA A 15 -12.05 -3.45 -3.34
CA ALA A 15 -10.92 -2.55 -3.55
C ALA A 15 -11.40 -1.10 -3.47
N LEU A 16 -10.68 -0.27 -2.71
CA LEU A 16 -10.92 1.17 -2.69
C LEU A 16 -10.22 1.85 -3.88
N ASP A 17 -10.86 2.86 -4.45
CA ASP A 17 -10.22 3.67 -5.48
C ASP A 17 -9.22 4.64 -4.85
N LEU A 18 -7.93 4.36 -5.04
CA LEU A 18 -6.85 5.23 -4.58
C LEU A 18 -6.36 6.20 -5.65
N ALA A 19 -6.85 6.11 -6.89
CA ALA A 19 -6.34 6.93 -7.99
C ALA A 19 -6.39 8.44 -7.69
N PRO A 20 -7.46 9.00 -7.07
CA PRO A 20 -7.52 10.41 -6.71
C PRO A 20 -6.56 10.84 -5.59
N HIS A 21 -5.96 9.88 -4.88
CA HIS A 21 -5.17 10.11 -3.66
C HIS A 21 -3.68 9.82 -3.83
N ARG A 22 -3.27 9.23 -4.97
CA ARG A 22 -1.86 8.99 -5.28
C ARG A 22 -1.14 10.34 -5.36
N ASN A 23 -0.10 10.49 -4.55
CA ASN A 23 0.66 11.74 -4.42
C ASN A 23 2.19 11.52 -4.51
N ASN A 24 2.65 10.28 -4.68
CA ASN A 24 4.07 9.96 -4.69
C ASN A 24 4.44 8.93 -5.78
N ALA A 25 5.66 9.06 -6.29
CA ALA A 25 6.24 8.15 -7.28
C ALA A 25 7.10 7.09 -6.57
N GLY A 26 6.48 5.96 -6.22
CA GLY A 26 7.11 4.87 -5.50
C GLY A 26 7.80 3.83 -6.39
N CYS A 27 7.42 3.74 -7.67
CA CYS A 27 8.04 2.87 -8.66
C CYS A 27 8.65 3.65 -9.82
N LEU A 28 9.65 3.08 -10.47
CA LEU A 28 10.31 3.63 -11.67
C LEU A 28 10.63 2.50 -12.67
N ALA A 29 10.35 2.73 -13.95
CA ALA A 29 10.63 1.79 -15.05
C ALA A 29 12.02 2.01 -15.66
N ARG A 30 12.58 3.20 -15.47
CA ARG A 30 13.93 3.57 -15.89
C ARG A 30 14.61 4.41 -14.81
N SER A 31 15.91 4.59 -14.95
CA SER A 31 16.67 5.49 -14.09
C SER A 31 16.14 6.92 -14.21
N LEU A 32 15.51 7.39 -13.14
CA LEU A 32 15.05 8.77 -12.96
C LEU A 32 15.45 9.22 -11.55
N ILE A 33 15.58 10.53 -11.38
CA ILE A 33 15.72 11.15 -10.07
C ILE A 33 14.35 11.75 -9.75
N VAL A 34 13.75 11.29 -8.66
CA VAL A 34 12.51 11.82 -8.10
C VAL A 34 12.80 12.47 -6.74
N ALA A 35 12.01 13.46 -6.35
CA ALA A 35 12.30 14.25 -5.16
C ALA A 35 12.13 13.44 -3.86
N GLU A 36 10.99 12.77 -3.70
CA GLU A 36 10.63 12.10 -2.43
C GLU A 36 10.78 10.58 -2.50
N GLY A 37 10.16 9.92 -3.49
CA GLY A 37 10.19 8.46 -3.54
C GLY A 37 9.59 7.82 -2.28
N LEU A 38 10.00 6.61 -1.97
CA LEU A 38 9.49 5.82 -0.83
C LEU A 38 10.17 6.15 0.50
N ASP A 39 11.15 7.04 0.54
CA ASP A 39 11.88 7.35 1.78
C ASP A 39 12.08 8.85 2.01
N GLY A 40 11.42 9.69 1.21
CA GLY A 40 11.61 11.15 1.21
C GLY A 40 12.94 11.61 0.59
N PHE A 41 13.79 10.70 0.10
CA PHE A 41 15.09 11.02 -0.51
C PHE A 41 15.20 10.57 -1.97
N GLY A 42 14.14 10.04 -2.55
CA GLY A 42 14.04 9.68 -3.96
C GLY A 42 14.32 8.22 -4.26
N ARG A 43 14.35 7.33 -3.26
CA ARG A 43 14.45 5.89 -3.55
C ARG A 43 13.13 5.34 -4.04
N ALA A 44 13.16 4.50 -5.07
CA ALA A 44 11.95 3.93 -5.66
C ALA A 44 12.17 2.49 -6.10
N PHE A 45 11.11 1.70 -6.11
CA PHE A 45 11.15 0.34 -6.65
C PHE A 45 11.37 0.35 -8.15
N SER A 46 12.04 -0.67 -8.68
CA SER A 46 11.92 -0.94 -10.12
C SER A 46 10.55 -1.53 -10.43
N THR A 47 9.99 -1.20 -11.59
CA THR A 47 8.77 -1.88 -12.08
C THR A 47 8.99 -3.37 -12.39
N SER A 48 10.24 -3.76 -12.70
CA SER A 48 10.60 -5.17 -12.96
C SER A 48 10.31 -6.04 -11.73
N GLY A 49 9.53 -7.10 -11.95
CA GLY A 49 9.04 -8.01 -10.91
C GLY A 49 7.64 -7.66 -10.36
N LEU A 50 7.07 -6.52 -10.75
CA LEU A 50 5.81 -6.01 -10.18
C LEU A 50 4.61 -6.03 -11.13
N ASP A 51 4.72 -6.53 -12.37
CA ASP A 51 3.62 -6.47 -13.36
C ASP A 51 2.29 -7.08 -12.86
N ALA A 52 2.36 -8.25 -12.21
CA ALA A 52 1.19 -8.90 -11.62
C ALA A 52 0.61 -8.07 -10.47
N ALA A 53 1.47 -7.51 -9.61
CA ALA A 53 1.07 -6.65 -8.51
C ALA A 53 0.42 -5.36 -9.02
N ALA A 54 1.02 -4.72 -10.03
CA ALA A 54 0.49 -3.50 -10.64
C ALA A 54 -0.93 -3.71 -11.19
N THR A 55 -1.18 -4.86 -11.82
CA THR A 55 -2.52 -5.26 -12.28
C THR A 55 -3.49 -5.43 -11.12
N ALA A 56 -3.11 -6.15 -10.07
CA ALA A 56 -3.95 -6.38 -8.89
C ALA A 56 -4.24 -5.11 -8.09
N LEU A 57 -3.32 -4.14 -8.12
CA LEU A 57 -3.39 -2.86 -7.43
C LEU A 57 -4.09 -1.76 -8.26
N GLY A 58 -4.45 -2.05 -9.53
CA GLY A 58 -5.04 -1.06 -10.43
C GLY A 58 -4.14 0.17 -10.62
N LEU A 59 -2.82 -0.04 -10.76
CA LEU A 59 -1.88 1.06 -11.02
C LEU A 59 -2.16 1.71 -12.38
N PRO A 60 -1.88 3.01 -12.54
CA PRO A 60 -2.17 3.72 -13.79
C PRO A 60 -1.32 3.16 -14.94
N ALA A 61 -1.77 3.30 -16.19
CA ALA A 61 -1.03 2.78 -17.35
C ALA A 61 0.41 3.32 -17.47
N GLN A 62 0.68 4.51 -16.95
CA GLN A 62 2.00 5.16 -16.94
C GLN A 62 2.74 5.00 -15.60
N TRP A 63 2.37 4.03 -14.76
CA TRP A 63 3.11 3.76 -13.53
C TRP A 63 4.59 3.49 -13.80
N GLY A 64 5.48 3.95 -12.93
CA GLY A 64 6.92 3.86 -13.16
C GLY A 64 7.53 4.96 -14.04
N GLU A 65 6.73 5.87 -14.60
CA GLU A 65 7.25 6.97 -15.43
C GLU A 65 7.62 8.22 -14.62
N GLY A 66 7.52 8.15 -13.28
CA GLY A 66 7.70 9.27 -12.36
C GLY A 66 6.38 9.94 -11.93
N GLU A 67 5.25 9.45 -12.45
CA GLU A 67 3.92 9.85 -12.02
C GLU A 67 3.52 9.19 -10.68
N PRO A 68 2.58 9.79 -9.92
CA PRO A 68 2.10 9.20 -8.68
C PRO A 68 1.49 7.80 -8.87
N ASP A 69 2.06 6.81 -8.18
CA ASP A 69 1.62 5.41 -8.21
C ASP A 69 1.29 4.85 -6.82
N ASN A 70 1.62 5.59 -5.76
CA ASN A 70 1.27 5.25 -4.39
C ASN A 70 0.74 6.48 -3.62
N VAL A 71 0.14 6.20 -2.47
CA VAL A 71 -0.27 7.20 -1.48
C VAL A 71 0.78 7.24 -0.37
N ALA A 72 1.53 8.33 -0.25
CA ALA A 72 2.24 8.67 0.99
C ALA A 72 1.21 9.21 1.98
N CYS A 73 1.11 8.61 3.17
CA CYS A 73 0.04 8.86 4.12
C CYS A 73 0.14 10.26 4.77
N GLU A 74 -0.76 11.16 4.38
CA GLU A 74 -0.81 12.57 4.82
C GLU A 74 -2.15 12.93 5.50
N GLY A 75 -2.95 11.92 5.87
CA GLY A 75 -4.30 12.14 6.41
C GLY A 75 -5.40 12.22 5.34
N GLN A 76 -5.16 11.69 4.14
CA GLN A 76 -6.16 11.64 3.09
C GLN A 76 -7.39 10.87 3.55
N THR A 77 -8.50 11.18 2.91
CA THR A 77 -9.78 10.55 3.18
C THR A 77 -10.30 9.92 1.90
N VAL A 78 -10.53 8.60 1.94
CA VAL A 78 -10.94 7.77 0.81
C VAL A 78 -12.42 7.43 0.96
N ASP A 79 -13.20 7.73 -0.07
CA ASP A 79 -14.61 7.34 -0.10
C ASP A 79 -14.74 5.83 -0.31
N VAL A 80 -15.55 5.18 0.53
CA VAL A 80 -15.75 3.73 0.48
C VAL A 80 -16.99 3.35 -0.33
N GLY A 81 -17.84 4.33 -0.64
CA GLY A 81 -19.14 4.09 -1.24
C GLY A 81 -20.13 3.47 -0.24
N ALA A 82 -21.09 2.69 -0.75
CA ALA A 82 -22.22 2.19 0.04
C ALA A 82 -21.93 0.86 0.77
N LEU A 83 -20.84 0.77 1.55
CA LEU A 83 -20.65 -0.36 2.46
C LEU A 83 -21.36 -0.07 3.78
N ALA A 84 -22.35 -0.92 4.13
CA ALA A 84 -23.06 -0.78 5.40
C ALA A 84 -22.12 -1.05 6.58
N ARG A 85 -21.39 -2.18 6.53
CA ARG A 85 -20.42 -2.58 7.56
C ARG A 85 -19.28 -3.39 6.94
N VAL A 86 -18.13 -3.36 7.60
CA VAL A 86 -16.92 -4.09 7.19
C VAL A 86 -16.39 -4.93 8.34
N THR A 87 -15.74 -6.05 8.05
CA THR A 87 -15.20 -7.00 9.03
C THR A 87 -13.67 -7.08 9.00
N ALA A 88 -13.02 -6.56 7.96
CA ALA A 88 -11.57 -6.50 7.87
C ALA A 88 -11.09 -5.35 6.97
N VAL A 89 -9.88 -4.87 7.26
CA VAL A 89 -9.12 -3.94 6.43
C VAL A 89 -7.84 -4.64 5.97
N ARG A 90 -7.58 -4.61 4.66
CA ARG A 90 -6.36 -5.15 4.05
C ARG A 90 -5.63 -4.04 3.32
N VAL A 91 -4.32 -3.97 3.50
CA VAL A 91 -3.49 -2.91 2.90
C VAL A 91 -2.27 -3.52 2.26
N ALA A 92 -2.11 -3.29 0.96
CA ALA A 92 -0.86 -3.52 0.25
C ALA A 92 -0.02 -2.23 0.33
N GLY A 93 1.11 -2.30 1.00
CA GLY A 93 1.92 -1.12 1.28
C GLY A 93 3.28 -1.47 1.87
N VAL A 94 4.03 -0.43 2.18
CA VAL A 94 5.34 -0.52 2.82
C VAL A 94 5.54 0.59 3.84
N ALA A 95 6.46 0.35 4.76
CA ALA A 95 7.04 1.39 5.57
C ALA A 95 8.42 1.80 5.04
N SER A 96 8.90 2.98 5.42
CA SER A 96 10.28 3.43 5.29
C SER A 96 10.93 3.71 6.63
N GLY A 97 12.25 3.56 6.71
CA GLY A 97 13.00 3.85 7.93
C GLY A 97 12.78 2.84 9.05
N GLY A 98 12.21 1.67 8.75
CA GLY A 98 11.87 0.62 9.71
C GLY A 98 10.39 0.23 9.69
N THR A 99 10.06 -0.85 10.41
CA THR A 99 8.67 -1.29 10.57
C THR A 99 7.88 -0.30 11.41
N THR A 100 6.86 0.32 10.82
CA THR A 100 6.03 1.34 11.49
C THR A 100 4.55 0.95 11.51
N ALA A 101 3.76 1.71 12.26
CA ALA A 101 2.32 1.50 12.40
C ALA A 101 1.54 2.76 12.02
N GLY A 102 0.34 2.56 11.47
CA GLY A 102 -0.62 3.62 11.17
C GLY A 102 -1.97 3.30 11.83
N VAL A 103 -2.72 4.35 12.19
CA VAL A 103 -4.11 4.21 12.62
C VAL A 103 -4.98 4.76 11.52
N PHE A 104 -5.66 3.85 10.82
CA PHE A 104 -6.72 4.17 9.89
C PHE A 104 -8.01 4.37 10.68
N ARG A 105 -8.90 5.25 10.23
CA ARG A 105 -10.21 5.44 10.88
C ARG A 105 -11.33 5.14 9.91
N LEU A 106 -12.18 4.19 10.28
CA LEU A 106 -13.44 3.90 9.60
C LEU A 106 -14.48 4.87 10.13
N HIS A 107 -15.08 5.66 9.26
CA HIS A 107 -16.16 6.59 9.60
C HIS A 107 -17.49 6.01 9.16
N GLY A 108 -18.45 5.92 10.08
CA GLY A 108 -19.85 5.64 9.80
C GLY A 108 -20.63 6.90 9.40
N ASP A 109 -21.78 6.72 8.76
CA ASP A 109 -22.73 7.80 8.47
C ASP A 109 -23.45 8.32 9.72
N ASP A 110 -23.53 7.50 10.76
CA ASP A 110 -24.01 7.83 12.11
C ASP A 110 -23.01 8.65 12.96
N GLY A 111 -21.82 8.93 12.41
CA GLY A 111 -20.74 9.64 13.10
C GLY A 111 -19.83 8.74 13.96
N THR A 112 -20.06 7.42 13.97
CA THR A 112 -19.16 6.46 14.63
C THR A 112 -17.79 6.49 13.97
N VAL A 113 -16.73 6.41 14.78
CA VAL A 113 -15.35 6.32 14.30
C VAL A 113 -14.67 5.10 14.91
N THR A 114 -14.30 4.13 14.08
CA THR A 114 -13.61 2.91 14.51
C THR A 114 -12.13 2.97 14.11
N PRO A 115 -11.19 3.02 15.07
CA PRO A 115 -9.76 3.01 14.77
C PRO A 115 -9.29 1.60 14.40
N VAL A 116 -8.49 1.50 13.35
CA VAL A 116 -7.85 0.26 12.87
C VAL A 116 -6.35 0.50 12.84
N ARG A 117 -5.64 -0.13 13.79
CA ARG A 117 -4.17 -0.07 13.85
C ARG A 117 -3.59 -1.17 12.97
N LEU A 118 -2.74 -0.78 12.02
CA LEU A 118 -2.08 -1.68 11.09
C LEU A 118 -0.56 -1.42 11.12
N ARG A 119 0.24 -2.47 10.94
CA ARG A 119 1.70 -2.37 10.86
C ARG A 119 2.19 -2.81 9.48
N LEU A 120 3.15 -2.09 8.93
CA LEU A 120 3.84 -2.46 7.69
C LEU A 120 5.33 -2.54 7.97
N ALA A 121 5.97 -3.56 7.41
CA ALA A 121 7.41 -3.69 7.50
C ALA A 121 8.09 -2.73 6.50
N ASP A 122 9.34 -2.40 6.80
CA ASP A 122 10.19 -1.62 5.90
C ASP A 122 10.28 -2.30 4.53
N PHE A 123 10.35 -1.53 3.46
CA PHE A 123 10.43 -2.07 2.11
C PHE A 123 11.69 -2.91 1.84
N LEU A 124 12.77 -2.76 2.62
CA LEU A 124 13.96 -3.61 2.57
C LEU A 124 13.96 -4.72 3.63
N SER A 125 12.91 -4.81 4.46
CA SER A 125 12.78 -5.89 5.43
C SER A 125 12.73 -7.25 4.72
N ARG A 126 13.30 -8.26 5.38
CA ARG A 126 13.18 -9.67 4.95
C ARG A 126 12.04 -10.40 5.64
N GLN A 127 11.47 -9.79 6.68
CA GLN A 127 10.41 -10.35 7.48
C GLN A 127 9.19 -9.43 7.44
N PRO A 128 7.98 -9.98 7.35
CA PRO A 128 6.78 -9.18 7.43
C PRO A 128 6.62 -8.58 8.83
N ALA A 129 5.78 -7.55 8.95
CA ALA A 129 5.24 -7.15 10.22
C ALA A 129 4.22 -8.21 10.72
N GLU A 130 3.77 -8.07 11.95
CA GLU A 130 2.63 -8.84 12.47
C GLU A 130 1.41 -8.70 11.54
N ASP A 131 0.64 -9.79 11.39
CA ASP A 131 -0.55 -9.89 10.53
C ASP A 131 -0.32 -9.47 9.07
N SER A 132 0.92 -9.58 8.59
CA SER A 132 1.31 -9.24 7.24
C SER A 132 1.96 -10.42 6.51
N THR A 133 1.82 -10.44 5.20
CA THR A 133 2.50 -11.40 4.32
C THR A 133 3.17 -10.69 3.17
N LEU A 134 4.09 -11.37 2.47
CA LEU A 134 4.66 -10.84 1.24
C LEU A 134 3.56 -10.70 0.18
N PHE A 135 3.40 -9.51 -0.38
CA PHE A 135 2.53 -9.26 -1.52
C PHE A 135 3.30 -9.40 -2.83
N ALA A 136 4.40 -8.67 -2.98
CA ALA A 136 5.21 -8.65 -4.18
C ALA A 136 6.66 -8.28 -3.85
N GLU A 137 7.58 -8.61 -4.76
CA GLU A 137 9.01 -8.25 -4.67
C GLU A 137 9.43 -7.65 -6.01
N ALA A 138 10.09 -6.48 -5.96
CA ALA A 138 10.73 -5.88 -7.11
C ALA A 138 12.16 -6.38 -7.25
N ASP A 139 12.66 -6.48 -8.49
CA ASP A 139 13.99 -7.03 -8.76
C ASP A 139 15.12 -6.20 -8.13
N PHE A 140 14.93 -4.89 -8.01
CA PHE A 140 15.90 -3.96 -7.45
C PHE A 140 15.26 -2.63 -7.02
N LEU A 141 16.06 -1.82 -6.34
CA LEU A 141 15.72 -0.45 -5.92
C LEU A 141 16.54 0.56 -6.75
N TYR A 142 15.96 1.70 -7.11
CA TYR A 142 16.71 2.88 -7.54
C TYR A 142 17.12 3.70 -6.32
N ASP A 143 18.39 4.12 -6.27
CA ASP A 143 18.87 5.03 -5.24
C ASP A 143 18.55 6.49 -5.56
N ILE A 144 18.91 7.39 -4.64
CA ILE A 144 18.66 8.83 -4.73
C ILE A 144 19.26 9.50 -5.99
N GLY A 145 20.24 8.85 -6.63
CA GLY A 145 20.87 9.31 -7.87
C GLY A 145 20.35 8.57 -9.10
N GLY A 146 19.26 7.81 -8.98
CA GLY A 146 18.69 6.96 -10.03
C GLY A 146 19.53 5.73 -10.35
N ARG A 147 20.50 5.33 -9.50
CA ARG A 147 21.35 4.17 -9.75
C ARG A 147 20.70 2.90 -9.22
N THR A 148 20.87 1.81 -9.95
CA THR A 148 20.31 0.51 -9.57
C THR A 148 21.05 -0.15 -8.40
N GLN A 149 20.31 -0.54 -7.36
CA GLN A 149 20.76 -1.37 -6.23
C GLN A 149 20.19 -2.80 -6.33
N ARG A 150 20.85 -3.67 -7.11
CA ARG A 150 20.38 -5.05 -7.41
C ARG A 150 20.30 -5.99 -6.20
N LYS A 151 20.94 -5.65 -5.09
CA LYS A 151 20.98 -6.50 -3.89
C LYS A 151 19.90 -6.14 -2.85
N ALA A 152 19.12 -5.09 -3.11
CA ALA A 152 18.17 -4.54 -2.15
C ALA A 152 16.91 -5.42 -1.96
N GLN A 153 16.45 -6.12 -3.02
CA GLN A 153 15.23 -6.95 -3.01
C GLN A 153 14.05 -6.28 -2.28
N PRO A 154 13.57 -5.12 -2.77
CA PRO A 154 12.48 -4.41 -2.14
C PRO A 154 11.15 -5.16 -2.24
N ARG A 155 10.33 -5.08 -1.18
CA ARG A 155 9.08 -5.85 -1.03
C ARG A 155 7.90 -4.95 -0.74
N ILE A 156 6.74 -5.32 -1.28
CA ILE A 156 5.42 -4.83 -0.89
C ILE A 156 4.80 -5.86 0.06
N TRP A 157 4.23 -5.41 1.17
CA TRP A 157 3.59 -6.24 2.17
C TRP A 157 2.07 -6.14 2.08
N LEU A 158 1.37 -7.23 2.33
CA LEU A 158 -0.08 -7.25 2.51
C LEU A 158 -0.40 -7.44 3.99
N ALA A 159 -0.76 -6.36 4.67
CA ALA A 159 -1.23 -6.40 6.05
C ALA A 159 -2.74 -6.60 6.10
N THR A 160 -3.23 -7.40 7.04
CA THR A 160 -4.67 -7.70 7.22
C THR A 160 -5.06 -7.54 8.68
N VAL A 161 -6.00 -6.65 8.96
CA VAL A 161 -6.57 -6.47 10.30
C VAL A 161 -8.04 -6.90 10.27
N ARG A 162 -8.37 -7.93 11.05
CA ARG A 162 -9.77 -8.34 11.28
C ARG A 162 -10.33 -7.54 12.45
N LEU A 163 -11.54 -7.04 12.29
CA LEU A 163 -12.24 -6.32 13.35
C LEU A 163 -12.85 -7.33 14.33
N SER A 164 -12.89 -6.96 15.61
CA SER A 164 -13.53 -7.78 16.66
C SER A 164 -15.05 -7.89 16.47
N GLU A 165 -15.63 -6.89 15.83
CA GLU A 165 -17.03 -6.82 15.42
C GLU A 165 -17.11 -6.03 14.11
N PRO A 166 -18.14 -6.25 13.27
CA PRO A 166 -18.26 -5.47 12.04
C PRO A 166 -18.48 -3.98 12.37
N ALA A 167 -17.87 -3.08 11.60
CA ALA A 167 -17.94 -1.63 11.85
C ALA A 167 -18.57 -0.89 10.66
N PRO A 168 -19.39 0.15 10.88
CA PRO A 168 -19.88 0.97 9.79
C PRO A 168 -18.71 1.68 9.09
N CYS A 169 -18.77 1.77 7.76
CA CYS A 169 -17.69 2.40 7.00
C CYS A 169 -18.21 2.97 5.67
N THR A 170 -18.48 4.27 5.66
CA THR A 170 -18.74 5.04 4.44
C THR A 170 -17.51 5.77 3.94
N ARG A 171 -16.51 5.92 4.81
CA ARG A 171 -15.29 6.68 4.53
C ARG A 171 -14.12 6.18 5.37
N LEU A 172 -12.94 6.10 4.76
CA LEU A 172 -11.69 5.69 5.39
C LEU A 172 -10.73 6.88 5.48
N GLU A 173 -10.34 7.27 6.67
CA GLU A 173 -9.26 8.24 6.89
C GLU A 173 -7.93 7.50 7.06
N LEU A 174 -6.95 7.87 6.26
CA LEU A 174 -5.58 7.37 6.32
C LEU A 174 -4.81 8.05 7.46
N PRO A 175 -3.76 7.42 8.02
CA PRO A 175 -2.93 8.08 9.01
C PRO A 175 -2.17 9.29 8.43
N VAL A 176 -1.69 10.18 9.30
CA VAL A 176 -0.61 11.12 8.96
C VAL A 176 0.69 10.45 9.36
N ASN A 177 1.39 9.87 8.39
CA ASN A 177 2.66 9.20 8.58
C ASN A 177 3.42 9.14 7.24
N PRO A 178 4.37 10.04 6.98
CA PRO A 178 5.07 10.09 5.69
C PRO A 178 5.89 8.81 5.42
N ASP A 179 6.20 8.02 6.45
CA ASP A 179 6.89 6.74 6.29
C ASP A 179 5.97 5.59 5.85
N LEU A 180 4.66 5.83 5.63
CA LEU A 180 3.72 4.83 5.15
C LEU A 180 3.29 5.10 3.72
N HIS A 181 3.60 4.14 2.84
CA HIS A 181 3.27 4.19 1.42
C HIS A 181 2.30 3.07 1.05
N LEU A 182 1.12 3.44 0.59
CA LEU A 182 0.03 2.50 0.26
C LEU A 182 -0.13 2.40 -1.25
N PHE A 183 -0.20 1.17 -1.76
CA PHE A 183 -0.48 0.89 -3.16
C PHE A 183 -1.90 0.38 -3.39
N GLY A 184 -2.52 -0.24 -2.37
CA GLY A 184 -3.87 -0.77 -2.46
C GLY A 184 -4.50 -0.95 -1.08
N ILE A 185 -5.82 -0.76 -1.01
CA ILE A 185 -6.63 -1.00 0.19
C ILE A 185 -7.85 -1.80 -0.22
N TRP A 186 -8.21 -2.80 0.57
CA TRP A 186 -9.45 -3.55 0.44
C TRP A 186 -10.19 -3.61 1.76
N LEU A 187 -11.52 -3.52 1.69
CA LEU A 187 -12.40 -3.71 2.82
C LEU A 187 -13.23 -4.97 2.60
N THR A 188 -13.28 -5.86 3.59
CA THR A 188 -14.17 -7.03 3.54
C THR A 188 -15.54 -6.63 4.07
N PRO A 189 -16.61 -6.68 3.26
CA PRO A 189 -17.96 -6.36 3.73
C PRO A 189 -18.44 -7.37 4.78
N ASP A 190 -19.37 -6.94 5.64
CA ASP A 190 -20.16 -7.86 6.46
C ASP A 190 -21.17 -8.59 5.54
N GLY A 191 -21.06 -9.92 5.45
CA GLY A 191 -21.78 -10.74 4.45
C GLY A 191 -23.22 -11.09 4.82
N SER A 192 -23.98 -10.13 5.36
CA SER A 192 -25.38 -10.34 5.79
C SER A 192 -26.32 -10.63 4.62
#